data_AF-A0A2D4F088-F1
#
_entry.id   AF-A0A2D4F088-F1
#
_cell.length_a   1.000
_cell.length_b   1.000
_cell.length_c   1.000
_cell.angle_alpha   90.00
_cell.angle_beta   90.00
_cell.angle_gamma   90.00
#
_symmetry.space_group_name_H-M   'P 1'
#
loop_
_entity.id
_entity.type
_entity.pdbx_description
1 polymer ?
#
loop_
_entity_poly.entity_id
_entity_poly.type
_entity_poly.pdbx_seq_one_letter_code
_entity_poly.pdbx_strand_id
1 'polypeptide(L)'
;PMIVWARNFGYNIQLEEWEEIWQRNLSITKSVSYKKNLYKMIYRWHLAPSRLTKIYPTANPTCWKCKTNHGTFYHLWRTCPVIKIFWIKIKTWLEEITQVGLKWKPELYLLGIFRKDYPPKIKYLIIHILTAIRISLAQVWK
;
A
#
# COMPACT_ATOMS: atom_id res chain seq x y z
N PRO A 1 10.07 5.71 9.69
CA PRO A 1 8.93 5.33 8.80
C PRO A 1 8.10 4.16 9.34
N MET A 2 8.76 3.07 9.77
CA MET A 2 8.15 1.87 10.36
C MET A 2 7.16 2.16 11.50
N ILE A 3 7.57 2.95 12.50
CA ILE A 3 6.73 3.30 13.68
C ILE A 3 5.37 3.89 13.27
N VAL A 4 5.35 4.74 12.24
CA VAL A 4 4.11 5.38 11.80
C VAL A 4 3.22 4.39 11.03
N TRP A 5 3.81 3.43 10.32
CA TRP A 5 3.06 2.32 9.72
C TRP A 5 2.47 1.42 10.79
N ALA A 6 3.26 1.04 11.81
CA ALA A 6 2.77 0.27 12.96
C ALA A 6 1.58 0.97 13.65
N ARG A 7 1.68 2.28 13.89
CA ARG A 7 0.57 3.07 14.44
C ARG A 7 -0.69 3.03 13.56
N ASN A 8 -0.56 3.12 12.24
CA ASN A 8 -1.71 3.02 11.33
C ASN A 8 -2.33 1.62 11.30
N PHE A 9 -1.52 0.57 11.47
CA PHE A 9 -2.00 -0.80 11.50
C PHE A 9 -2.61 -1.19 12.86
N GLY A 10 -2.21 -0.51 13.93
CA GLY A 10 -2.63 -0.81 15.30
C GLY A 10 -1.84 -1.95 15.95
N TYR A 11 -0.69 -2.33 15.37
CA TYR A 11 0.21 -3.36 15.88
C TYR A 11 1.63 -3.16 15.36
N ASN A 12 2.59 -3.75 16.08
CA ASN A 12 4.00 -3.66 15.73
C ASN A 12 4.31 -4.38 14.42
N ILE A 13 5.30 -3.84 13.71
CA ILE A 13 5.98 -4.48 12.59
C ILE A 13 7.35 -4.85 13.15
N GLN A 14 7.73 -6.12 13.05
CA GLN A 14 9.05 -6.58 13.51
C GLN A 14 10.14 -6.01 12.59
N LEU A 15 11.35 -5.85 13.13
CA LEU A 15 12.46 -5.27 12.37
C LEU A 15 12.80 -6.16 11.17
N GLU A 16 12.76 -7.47 11.35
CA GLU A 16 13.04 -8.47 10.32
C GLU A 16 12.00 -8.39 9.19
N GLU A 17 10.71 -8.24 9.53
CA GLU A 17 9.64 -8.02 8.55
C GLU A 17 9.89 -6.75 7.73
N TRP A 18 10.40 -5.71 8.39
CA TRP A 18 10.67 -4.41 7.76
C TRP A 18 11.91 -4.46 6.85
N GLU A 19 12.96 -5.15 7.26
CA GLU A 19 14.19 -5.33 6.49
C GLU A 19 13.98 -6.23 5.26
N GLU A 20 13.17 -7.29 5.40
CA GLU A 20 12.85 -8.20 4.28
C GLU A 20 12.22 -7.45 3.09
N ILE A 21 11.40 -6.43 3.36
CA ILE A 21 10.80 -5.58 2.32
C ILE A 21 11.89 -5.01 1.41
N TRP A 22 12.98 -4.51 1.98
CA TRP A 22 14.07 -3.90 1.24
C TRP A 22 14.88 -4.94 0.49
N GLN A 23 15.33 -5.98 1.19
CA GLN A 23 16.17 -7.03 0.61
C GLN A 23 15.47 -7.71 -0.57
N ARG A 24 14.19 -8.04 -0.41
CA ARG A 24 13.39 -8.71 -1.43
C ARG A 24 12.95 -7.74 -2.53
N ASN A 25 12.26 -6.65 -2.20
CA ASN A 25 11.63 -5.83 -3.24
C ASN A 25 12.65 -4.99 -4.05
N LEU A 26 13.88 -4.77 -3.54
CA LEU A 26 14.95 -4.14 -4.34
C LEU A 26 15.62 -5.12 -5.32
N SER A 27 15.68 -6.41 -4.98
CA SER A 27 16.29 -7.45 -5.81
C SER A 27 15.31 -8.09 -6.80
N ILE A 28 14.00 -8.04 -6.50
CA ILE A 28 12.96 -8.73 -7.27
C ILE A 28 12.80 -8.24 -8.72
N THR A 29 13.22 -7.01 -9.03
CA THR A 29 13.05 -6.40 -10.34
C THR A 29 14.10 -5.34 -10.65
N LYS A 30 14.46 -5.23 -11.93
CA LYS A 30 15.32 -4.15 -12.46
C LYS A 30 14.51 -2.89 -12.80
N SER A 31 13.17 -2.95 -12.78
CA SER A 31 12.31 -1.81 -13.15
C SER A 31 12.44 -0.64 -12.18
N VAL A 32 12.82 0.53 -12.71
CA VAL A 32 12.90 1.78 -11.93
C VAL A 32 11.53 2.17 -11.37
N SER A 33 10.45 1.97 -12.12
CA SER A 33 9.08 2.28 -11.68
C SER A 33 8.67 1.47 -10.44
N TYR A 34 9.07 0.20 -10.38
CA TYR A 34 8.80 -0.66 -9.22
C TYR A 34 9.59 -0.21 -7.99
N LYS A 35 10.90 0.03 -8.15
CA LYS A 35 11.74 0.55 -7.06
C LYS A 35 11.20 1.89 -6.56
N LYS A 36 10.82 2.80 -7.47
CA LYS A 36 10.19 4.08 -7.12
C LYS A 36 8.88 3.89 -6.35
N ASN A 37 8.04 2.92 -6.72
CA ASN A 37 6.83 2.60 -5.96
C ASN A 37 7.15 2.20 -4.52
N LEU A 38 8.12 1.31 -4.33
CA LEU A 38 8.57 0.86 -3.02
C LEU A 38 8.97 2.05 -2.12
N TYR A 39 9.87 2.90 -2.62
CA TYR A 39 10.29 4.11 -1.90
C TYR A 39 9.11 5.01 -1.56
N LYS A 40 8.23 5.26 -2.54
CA LYS A 40 7.04 6.11 -2.33
C LYS A 40 6.08 5.55 -1.30
N MET A 41 5.92 4.24 -1.22
CA MET A 41 5.06 3.59 -0.24
C MET A 41 5.69 3.63 1.16
N ILE A 42 6.94 3.19 1.29
CA ILE A 42 7.64 3.11 2.58
C ILE A 42 7.74 4.50 3.23
N TYR A 43 8.19 5.50 2.47
CA TYR A 43 8.33 6.87 2.95
C TYR A 43 7.02 7.66 2.93
N ARG A 44 5.94 7.09 2.38
CA ARG A 44 4.63 7.73 2.25
C ARG A 44 4.75 9.05 1.49
N TRP A 45 5.41 9.01 0.33
CA TRP A 45 5.83 10.18 -0.43
C TRP A 45 4.65 10.91 -1.11
N HIS A 46 3.61 10.17 -1.52
CA HIS A 46 2.46 10.77 -2.21
C HIS A 46 1.84 11.90 -1.38
N LEU A 47 1.63 13.05 -2.04
CA LEU A 47 1.02 14.22 -1.41
C LEU A 47 -0.48 13.97 -1.28
N ALA A 48 -0.91 13.75 -0.04
CA ALA A 48 -2.33 13.64 0.31
C ALA A 48 -2.94 15.05 0.54
N PRO A 49 -4.26 15.23 0.39
CA PRO A 49 -4.95 16.50 0.65
C PRO A 49 -4.52 17.18 1.95
N SER A 50 -4.50 16.43 3.06
CA SER A 50 -4.06 16.91 4.38
C SER A 50 -2.61 17.40 4.47
N ARG A 51 -1.74 16.96 3.56
CA ARG A 51 -0.38 17.49 3.45
C ARG A 51 -0.34 18.72 2.55
N LEU A 52 -1.15 18.73 1.48
CA LEU A 52 -1.25 19.87 0.59
C LEU A 52 -1.76 21.12 1.32
N THR A 53 -2.70 20.99 2.24
CA THR A 53 -3.20 22.13 3.03
C THR A 53 -2.15 22.79 3.91
N LYS A 54 -1.09 22.07 4.27
CA LYS A 54 0.06 22.63 5.01
C LYS A 54 0.98 23.45 4.12
N ILE A 55 0.97 23.20 2.82
CA ILE A 55 1.79 23.91 1.82
C ILE A 55 0.98 25.06 1.22
N TYR A 56 -0.29 24.81 0.94
CA TYR A 56 -1.24 25.72 0.32
C TYR A 56 -2.46 25.87 1.23
N PRO A 57 -2.56 26.92 2.05
CA PRO A 57 -3.64 27.09 3.03
C PRO A 57 -5.05 27.10 2.42
N THR A 58 -5.19 27.48 1.15
CA THR A 58 -6.47 27.50 0.42
C THR A 58 -6.90 26.12 -0.11
N ALA A 59 -6.03 25.10 -0.03
CA ALA A 59 -6.36 23.77 -0.51
C ALA A 59 -7.39 23.08 0.40
N ASN A 60 -8.26 22.26 -0.20
CA ASN A 60 -9.25 21.49 0.54
C ASN A 60 -8.60 20.21 1.14
N PRO A 61 -8.68 19.98 2.47
CA PRO A 61 -8.10 18.80 3.12
C PRO A 61 -8.91 17.51 2.90
N THR A 62 -10.05 17.59 2.23
CA THR A 62 -10.97 16.47 2.03
C THR A 62 -10.40 15.44 1.05
N CYS A 63 -10.69 14.17 1.32
CA CYS A 63 -10.29 13.04 0.50
C CYS A 63 -10.82 13.17 -0.93
N TRP A 64 -9.94 12.98 -1.91
CA TRP A 64 -10.29 13.05 -3.33
C TRP A 64 -11.28 11.97 -3.78
N LYS A 65 -11.36 10.83 -3.07
CA LYS A 65 -12.20 9.70 -3.46
C LYS A 65 -13.58 9.71 -2.83
N CYS A 66 -13.67 9.81 -1.50
CA CYS A 66 -14.96 9.81 -0.82
C CYS A 66 -15.59 11.20 -0.65
N LYS A 67 -14.83 12.29 -0.91
CA LYS A 67 -15.28 13.69 -0.82
C LYS A 67 -15.88 14.10 0.53
N THR A 68 -15.68 13.31 1.59
CA THR A 68 -16.28 13.52 2.91
C THR A 68 -15.24 13.57 4.02
N ASN A 69 -14.39 12.55 4.11
CA ASN A 69 -13.42 12.41 5.20
C ASN A 69 -12.12 13.18 4.93
N HIS A 70 -11.38 13.48 6.00
CA HIS A 70 -10.05 14.09 5.93
C HIS A 70 -9.06 13.22 5.14
N GLY A 71 -8.46 13.77 4.09
CA GLY A 71 -7.61 13.09 3.13
C GLY A 71 -6.19 12.88 3.64
N THR A 72 -6.00 11.98 4.62
CA THR A 72 -4.67 11.53 5.05
C THR A 72 -4.09 10.50 4.08
N PHE A 73 -2.75 10.35 4.07
CA PHE A 73 -2.09 9.33 3.24
C PHE A 73 -2.70 7.94 3.49
N TYR A 74 -2.84 7.53 4.76
CA TYR A 74 -3.38 6.22 5.11
C TYR A 74 -4.87 6.11 4.75
N HIS A 75 -5.63 7.21 4.82
CA HIS A 75 -7.01 7.23 4.36
C HIS A 75 -7.12 6.94 2.87
N LEU A 76 -6.38 7.67 2.03
CA LEU A 76 -6.43 7.46 0.58
C LEU A 76 -5.89 6.10 0.14
N TRP A 77 -4.95 5.48 0.88
CA TRP A 77 -4.42 4.16 0.53
C TRP A 77 -5.23 3.01 1.12
N ARG A 78 -6.00 3.22 2.20
CA ARG A 78 -6.57 2.11 2.96
C ARG A 78 -7.94 2.36 3.57
N THR A 79 -8.12 3.42 4.35
CA THR A 79 -9.34 3.54 5.18
C THR A 79 -10.52 4.21 4.48
N CYS A 80 -10.30 4.88 3.35
CA CYS A 80 -11.35 5.42 2.50
C CYS A 80 -12.34 4.33 2.09
N PRO A 81 -13.66 4.51 2.25
CA PRO A 81 -14.66 3.50 1.89
C PRO A 81 -14.55 3.03 0.42
N VAL A 82 -14.35 3.96 -0.51
CA VAL A 82 -14.16 3.66 -1.94
C VAL A 82 -12.92 2.78 -2.16
N ILE A 83 -11.84 3.08 -1.46
CA ILE A 83 -10.56 2.35 -1.55
C ILE A 83 -10.64 1.00 -0.84
N LYS A 84 -11.40 0.89 0.25
CA LYS A 84 -11.68 -0.41 0.90
C LYS A 84 -12.38 -1.35 -0.08
N ILE A 85 -13.41 -0.89 -0.78
CA ILE A 85 -14.11 -1.67 -1.81
C ILE A 85 -13.15 -2.11 -2.91
N PHE A 86 -12.31 -1.19 -3.40
CA PHE A 86 -11.27 -1.51 -4.38
C PHE A 86 -10.36 -2.65 -3.90
N TRP A 87 -9.80 -2.55 -2.70
CA TRP A 87 -8.93 -3.59 -2.17
C TRP A 87 -9.64 -4.93 -1.94
N ILE A 88 -10.94 -4.92 -1.63
CA ILE A 88 -11.71 -6.16 -1.47
C ILE A 88 -11.79 -6.88 -2.82
N LYS A 89 -12.09 -6.15 -3.91
CA LYS A 89 -12.08 -6.71 -5.26
C LYS A 89 -10.71 -7.27 -5.64
N ILE A 90 -9.64 -6.54 -5.35
CA ILE A 90 -8.27 -7.00 -5.56
C ILE A 90 -7.95 -8.27 -4.77
N LYS A 91 -8.40 -8.36 -3.52
CA LYS A 91 -8.23 -9.58 -2.71
C LYS A 91 -8.92 -10.76 -3.39
N THR A 92 -10.20 -10.64 -3.72
CA THR A 92 -10.97 -11.71 -4.36
C THR A 92 -10.29 -12.19 -5.63
N TRP A 93 -9.91 -11.26 -6.51
CA TRP A 93 -9.23 -11.57 -7.76
C TRP A 93 -7.85 -12.22 -7.56
N LEU A 94 -7.07 -11.80 -6.54
CA LEU A 94 -5.81 -12.46 -6.20
C LEU A 94 -6.03 -13.88 -5.67
N GLU A 95 -7.05 -14.11 -4.85
CA GLU A 95 -7.38 -15.44 -4.33
C GLU A 95 -7.82 -16.38 -5.45
N GLU A 96 -8.60 -15.90 -6.42
CA GLU A 96 -9.00 -16.65 -7.62
C GLU A 96 -7.79 -17.06 -8.47
N ILE A 97 -6.82 -16.18 -8.67
CA ILE A 97 -5.63 -16.50 -9.48
C ILE A 97 -4.67 -17.42 -8.74
N THR A 98 -4.46 -17.17 -7.44
CA THR A 98 -3.45 -17.89 -6.67
C THR A 98 -3.96 -19.18 -6.05
N GLN A 99 -5.29 -19.37 -5.99
CA GLN A 99 -5.96 -20.47 -5.28
C GLN A 99 -5.55 -20.53 -3.79
N VAL A 100 -5.22 -19.39 -3.21
CA VAL A 100 -4.73 -19.25 -1.83
C VAL A 100 -5.59 -18.23 -1.10
N GLY A 101 -6.08 -18.60 0.09
CA GLY A 101 -6.78 -17.66 0.98
C GLY A 101 -5.84 -16.60 1.55
N LEU A 102 -6.05 -15.34 1.16
CA LEU A 102 -5.27 -14.20 1.62
C LEU A 102 -5.89 -13.57 2.86
N LYS A 103 -5.06 -13.25 3.84
CA LYS A 103 -5.53 -12.51 5.02
C LYS A 103 -5.81 -11.05 4.66
N TRP A 104 -6.90 -10.50 5.18
CA TRP A 104 -7.26 -9.09 5.02
C TRP A 104 -6.42 -8.16 5.92
N LYS A 105 -5.12 -8.12 5.64
CA LYS A 105 -4.12 -7.41 6.45
C LYS A 105 -3.46 -6.28 5.65
N PRO A 106 -3.58 -5.01 6.08
CA PRO A 106 -3.12 -3.86 5.29
C PRO A 106 -1.62 -3.88 4.95
N GLU A 107 -0.78 -4.45 5.82
CA GLU A 107 0.66 -4.59 5.60
C GLU A 107 1.01 -5.40 4.35
N LEU A 108 0.21 -6.42 4.03
CA LEU A 108 0.35 -7.19 2.79
C LEU A 108 0.08 -6.29 1.58
N TYR A 109 -1.11 -5.66 1.54
CA TYR A 109 -1.54 -4.88 0.38
C TYR A 109 -0.74 -3.59 0.17
N LEU A 110 -0.24 -2.96 1.23
CA LEU A 110 0.45 -1.68 1.16
C LEU A 110 1.97 -1.78 1.13
N LEU A 111 2.54 -2.77 1.83
CA LEU A 111 3.99 -2.93 1.99
C LEU A 111 4.51 -4.27 1.42
N GLY A 112 3.63 -5.25 1.21
CA GLY A 112 4.02 -6.59 0.75
C GLY A 112 4.54 -7.48 1.89
N ILE A 113 4.21 -7.22 3.14
CA ILE A 113 4.66 -8.05 4.27
C ILE A 113 3.80 -9.33 4.33
N PHE A 114 4.46 -10.49 4.36
CA PHE A 114 3.79 -11.79 4.47
C PHE A 114 4.02 -12.38 5.86
N ARG A 115 2.97 -12.41 6.68
CA ARG A 115 2.99 -13.02 8.03
C ARG A 115 2.61 -14.49 8.06
N LYS A 116 1.95 -14.95 7.01
CA LYS A 116 1.67 -16.36 6.78
C LYS A 116 2.68 -16.84 5.75
N ASP A 117 3.16 -18.06 5.93
CA ASP A 117 4.02 -18.64 4.93
C ASP A 117 3.22 -19.09 3.70
N TYR A 118 3.77 -18.79 2.54
CA TYR A 118 3.19 -19.10 1.23
C TYR A 118 4.32 -19.55 0.31
N PRO A 119 4.05 -20.39 -0.70
CA PRO A 119 5.08 -20.82 -1.64
C PRO A 119 5.82 -19.62 -2.26
N PRO A 120 7.15 -19.67 -2.43
CA PRO A 120 7.93 -18.55 -2.96
C PRO A 120 7.41 -17.99 -4.28
N LYS A 121 6.97 -18.87 -5.19
CA LYS A 121 6.36 -18.48 -6.48
C LYS A 121 5.08 -17.64 -6.29
N ILE A 122 4.25 -17.99 -5.31
CA ILE A 122 3.02 -17.26 -5.00
C ILE A 122 3.35 -15.90 -4.35
N LYS A 123 4.30 -15.86 -3.40
CA LYS A 123 4.77 -14.58 -2.82
C LYS A 123 5.26 -13.64 -3.92
N TYR A 124 6.10 -14.15 -4.83
CA TYR A 124 6.64 -13.40 -5.96
C TYR A 124 5.53 -12.81 -6.85
N LEU A 125 4.56 -13.65 -7.26
CA LEU A 125 3.44 -13.23 -8.09
C LEU A 125 2.61 -12.13 -7.40
N ILE A 126 2.24 -12.34 -6.13
CA ILE A 126 1.45 -11.39 -5.35
C ILE A 126 2.17 -10.04 -5.24
N ILE A 127 3.49 -10.02 -4.97
CA ILE A 127 4.25 -8.78 -4.87
C ILE A 127 4.22 -7.99 -6.18
N HIS A 128 4.40 -8.66 -7.32
CA HIS A 128 4.37 -8.01 -8.63
C HIS A 128 3.03 -7.35 -8.89
N ILE A 129 1.95 -8.12 -8.70
CA ILE A 129 0.62 -7.62 -8.96
C ILE A 129 0.27 -6.48 -7.99
N LEU A 130 0.54 -6.64 -6.68
CA LEU A 130 0.29 -5.57 -5.72
C LEU A 130 1.08 -4.30 -6.07
N THR A 131 2.32 -4.44 -6.55
CA THR A 131 3.12 -3.28 -6.98
C THR A 131 2.50 -2.61 -8.20
N ALA A 132 2.09 -3.37 -9.22
CA ALA A 132 1.41 -2.85 -10.39
C ALA A 132 0.11 -2.12 -10.00
N ILE A 133 -0.72 -2.73 -9.16
CA ILE A 133 -1.96 -2.14 -8.64
C ILE A 133 -1.68 -0.82 -7.91
N ARG A 134 -0.66 -0.77 -7.04
CA ARG A 134 -0.29 0.47 -6.36
C ARG A 134 0.17 1.55 -7.36
N ILE A 135 0.94 1.18 -8.38
CA ILE A 135 1.36 2.12 -9.43
C ILE A 135 0.13 2.68 -10.15
N SER A 136 -0.79 1.82 -10.60
CA SER A 136 -2.01 2.23 -11.29
C SER A 136 -2.89 3.10 -10.39
N LEU A 137 -3.10 2.71 -9.14
CA LEU A 137 -3.87 3.51 -8.18
C LEU A 137 -3.24 4.90 -7.96
N ALA A 138 -1.91 4.99 -7.92
CA ALA A 138 -1.18 6.25 -7.80
C ALA A 138 -1.25 7.12 -9.07
N GLN A 139 -1.48 6.56 -10.26
CA GLN A 139 -1.67 7.33 -11.49
C GLN A 139 -3.02 8.05 -11.50
N VAL A 140 -4.07 7.38 -10.99
CA VAL A 140 -5.42 7.94 -10.84
C VAL A 140 -5.68 8.41 -9.41
N TRP A 141 -4.66 8.96 -8.74
CA TRP A 141 -4.70 9.23 -7.30
C TRP A 141 -5.64 10.39 -6.92
N LYS A 142 -5.82 11.37 -7.82
CA LYS A 142 -6.76 12.50 -7.69
C LYS A 142 -8.15 12.15 -8.22
#